data_AF-A0A7E6DX67-F1
#
_entry.id   AF-A0A7E6DX67-F1
#
_cell.length_a   1.000
_cell.length_b   1.000
_cell.length_c   1.000
_cell.angle_alpha   90.00
_cell.angle_beta   90.00
_cell.angle_gamma   90.00
#
_symmetry.space_group_name_H-M   'P 1'
#
loop_
_entity.id
_entity.type
_entity.pdbx_description
1 polymer ?
#
loop_
_entity_poly.entity_id
_entity_poly.type
_entity_poly.pdbx_seq_one_letter_code
_entity_poly.pdbx_strand_id
1 'polypeptide(L)'
;MGPRRRKRKTETPRRRTASPTPATPRPTPATPRPPPSRGPSFRRRYRRHLVLREIKNLQKSTHLLLRKAPFCRLAREICVKFTRGVDFSWQAHALLALQEAAEAFLVHLFEDAYLLSLHAGRVTLFPKDVQLARRIRGIEEGLG
;
A
#
# COMPACT_ATOMS: atom_id res chain seq x y z
N MET A 1 -86.87 5.71 64.10
CA MET A 1 -85.94 6.73 64.63
C MET A 1 -85.20 7.38 63.46
N GLY A 2 -85.63 8.57 63.01
CA GLY A 2 -84.73 9.45 62.25
C GLY A 2 -83.66 10.07 63.18
N PRO A 3 -82.77 10.99 62.75
CA PRO A 3 -82.90 11.82 61.54
C PRO A 3 -81.55 12.29 60.90
N ARG A 4 -81.66 13.31 60.03
CA ARG A 4 -80.71 14.44 59.80
C ARG A 4 -79.49 14.27 58.87
N ARG A 5 -79.75 14.63 57.61
CA ARG A 5 -79.00 15.59 56.77
C ARG A 5 -78.06 16.53 57.56
N ARG A 6 -76.78 16.64 57.17
CA ARG A 6 -75.98 17.86 57.37
C ARG A 6 -75.17 18.22 56.13
N LYS A 7 -75.29 19.50 55.77
CA LYS A 7 -74.70 20.19 54.62
C LYS A 7 -73.32 20.78 54.99
N ARG A 8 -72.47 20.88 53.95
CA ARG A 8 -71.47 21.93 53.63
C ARG A 8 -70.28 22.14 54.58
N LYS A 9 -69.09 22.28 53.98
CA LYS A 9 -68.50 23.60 53.68
C LYS A 9 -67.48 23.54 52.54
N THR A 10 -67.59 24.53 51.66
CA THR A 10 -66.62 24.90 50.63
C THR A 10 -65.61 25.84 51.28
N GLU A 11 -64.31 25.62 51.08
CA GLU A 11 -63.27 26.61 51.35
C GLU A 11 -62.41 26.82 50.10
N THR A 12 -62.30 28.09 49.71
CA THR A 12 -61.38 28.71 48.74
C THR A 12 -60.95 30.03 49.38
N PRO A 13 -59.83 30.69 49.02
CA PRO A 13 -58.63 30.29 48.28
C PRO A 13 -57.31 30.70 49.00
N ARG A 14 -56.12 30.24 48.56
CA ARG A 14 -54.86 30.96 48.88
C ARG A 14 -53.81 30.86 47.76
N ARG A 15 -53.13 31.98 47.54
CA ARG A 15 -52.38 32.40 46.33
C ARG A 15 -50.86 32.35 46.55
N ARG A 16 -50.14 31.95 45.48
CA ARG A 16 -48.70 32.17 45.11
C ARG A 16 -47.64 31.52 46.03
N THR A 17 -46.60 30.88 45.49
CA THR A 17 -45.51 31.52 44.72
C THR A 17 -44.96 30.68 43.55
N ALA A 18 -44.41 31.37 42.56
CA ALA A 18 -43.69 30.83 41.42
C ALA A 18 -42.17 30.78 41.71
N SER A 19 -41.46 29.84 41.05
CA SER A 19 -40.05 29.85 40.55
C SER A 19 -39.33 28.49 40.77
N PRO A 20 -38.29 28.11 39.99
CA PRO A 20 -37.57 28.88 38.97
C PRO A 20 -37.49 28.24 37.57
N THR A 21 -37.07 29.07 36.62
CA THR A 21 -36.83 28.85 35.18
C THR A 21 -35.76 27.80 34.86
N PRO A 22 -35.82 27.14 33.69
CA PRO A 22 -34.76 26.25 33.21
C PRO A 22 -33.50 27.06 32.90
N ALA A 23 -32.38 26.68 33.52
CA ALA A 23 -31.08 27.31 33.31
C ALA A 23 -30.58 27.06 31.88
N THR A 24 -30.13 28.13 31.23
CA THR A 24 -29.45 28.12 29.93
C THR A 24 -28.16 27.30 30.02
N PRO A 25 -27.90 26.33 29.12
CA PRO A 25 -26.64 25.61 29.14
C PRO A 25 -25.48 26.53 28.72
N ARG A 26 -24.46 26.59 29.58
CA ARG A 26 -23.19 27.30 29.36
C ARG A 26 -22.44 26.67 28.17
N PRO A 27 -21.84 27.45 27.26
CA PRO A 27 -21.07 26.88 26.15
C PRO A 27 -19.83 26.18 26.71
N THR A 28 -19.75 24.86 26.48
CA THR A 28 -18.56 24.06 26.76
C THR A 28 -17.44 24.46 25.78
N PRO A 29 -16.18 24.60 26.23
CA PRO A 29 -15.06 24.82 25.33
C PRO A 29 -14.95 23.65 24.34
N ALA A 30 -14.93 23.98 23.05
CA ALA A 30 -14.85 23.00 21.97
C ALA A 30 -13.53 22.24 22.09
N THR A 31 -13.61 20.96 22.43
CA THR A 31 -12.49 20.02 22.31
C THR A 31 -12.01 20.04 20.85
N PRO A 32 -10.70 20.17 20.57
CA PRO A 32 -10.19 20.08 19.21
C PRO A 32 -10.62 18.75 18.61
N ARG A 33 -11.43 18.83 17.55
CA ARG A 33 -11.89 17.65 16.81
C ARG A 33 -10.63 16.90 16.34
N PRO A 34 -10.48 15.59 16.60
CA PRO A 34 -9.35 14.84 16.07
C PRO A 34 -9.32 14.99 14.55
N PRO A 35 -8.12 15.03 13.93
CA PRO A 35 -8.01 15.15 12.48
C PRO A 35 -8.87 14.05 11.84
N PRO A 36 -9.60 14.35 10.74
CA PRO A 36 -10.44 13.36 10.10
C PRO A 36 -9.60 12.13 9.81
N SER A 37 -9.99 11.00 10.41
CA SER A 37 -9.37 9.70 10.19
C SER A 37 -9.26 9.48 8.69
N ARG A 38 -8.04 9.63 8.14
CA ARG A 38 -7.77 9.53 6.70
C ARG A 38 -8.15 8.12 6.27
N GLY A 39 -9.29 8.00 5.60
CA GLY A 39 -9.89 6.73 5.28
C GLY A 39 -9.00 5.84 4.39
N PRO A 40 -9.37 4.55 4.23
CA PRO A 40 -8.62 3.58 3.42
C PRO A 40 -8.30 4.06 1.98
N SER A 41 -9.22 4.85 1.40
CA SER A 41 -9.08 5.48 0.08
C SER A 41 -7.88 6.43 -0.04
N PHE A 42 -7.63 7.26 0.99
CA PHE A 42 -6.50 8.18 1.00
C PHE A 42 -5.17 7.42 1.01
N ARG A 43 -5.07 6.35 1.80
CA ARG A 43 -3.88 5.49 1.86
C ARG A 43 -3.59 4.81 0.52
N ARG A 44 -4.63 4.31 -0.17
CA ARG A 44 -4.49 3.67 -1.49
C ARG A 44 -4.02 4.67 -2.56
N ARG A 45 -4.59 5.88 -2.58
CA ARG A 45 -4.19 6.95 -3.51
C ARG A 45 -2.75 7.40 -3.28
N TYR A 46 -2.35 7.56 -2.03
CA TYR A 46 -0.98 7.93 -1.65
C TYR A 46 0.04 6.87 -2.10
N ARG A 47 -0.23 5.58 -1.83
CA ARG A 47 0.62 4.48 -2.30
C ARG A 47 0.74 4.44 -3.82
N ARG A 48 -0.35 4.63 -4.56
CA ARG A 48 -0.32 4.69 -6.03
C ARG A 48 0.54 5.85 -6.54
N HIS A 49 0.49 7.01 -5.87
CA HIS A 49 1.31 8.15 -6.24
C HIS A 49 2.81 7.89 -6.01
N LEU A 50 3.17 7.20 -4.92
CA LEU A 50 4.56 6.80 -4.66
C LEU A 50 5.08 5.86 -5.74
N VAL A 51 4.33 4.82 -6.10
CA VAL A 51 4.71 3.85 -7.15
C VAL A 51 4.89 4.55 -8.50
N LEU A 52 3.98 5.45 -8.88
CA LEU A 52 4.11 6.20 -10.13
C LEU A 52 5.33 7.13 -10.14
N ARG A 53 5.68 7.73 -8.99
CA ARG A 53 6.89 8.54 -8.86
C ARG A 53 8.14 7.68 -8.99
N GLU A 54 8.14 6.51 -8.36
CA GLU A 54 9.24 5.56 -8.43
C GLU A 54 9.48 5.05 -9.85
N ILE A 55 8.43 4.64 -10.57
CA ILE A 55 8.53 4.24 -11.99
C ILE A 55 9.17 5.35 -12.83
N LYS A 56 8.69 6.59 -12.71
CA LYS A 56 9.25 7.73 -13.46
C LYS A 56 10.71 8.00 -13.11
N ASN A 57 11.07 7.88 -11.84
CA ASN A 57 12.45 8.10 -11.41
C ASN A 57 13.38 7.01 -11.96
N LEU A 58 12.99 5.73 -11.82
CA LEU A 58 13.78 4.58 -12.28
C LEU A 58 13.96 4.58 -13.80
N GLN A 59 12.91 4.90 -14.56
CA GLN A 59 12.98 5.00 -16.03
C GLN A 59 13.83 6.17 -16.53
N LYS A 60 13.96 7.25 -15.74
CA LYS A 60 14.82 8.39 -16.09
C LYS A 60 16.29 8.12 -15.81
N SER A 61 16.58 7.24 -14.87
CA SER A 61 17.93 6.94 -14.43
C SER A 61 18.52 5.70 -15.07
N THR A 62 19.85 5.58 -15.04
CA THR A 62 20.60 4.46 -15.63
C THR A 62 21.54 3.77 -14.64
N HIS A 63 21.33 3.96 -13.34
CA HIS A 63 22.14 3.31 -12.32
C HIS A 63 21.73 1.84 -12.14
N LEU A 64 22.72 0.98 -11.89
CA LEU A 64 22.50 -0.43 -11.59
C LEU A 64 21.64 -0.59 -10.33
N LEU A 65 20.62 -1.45 -10.42
CA LEU A 65 19.62 -1.66 -9.40
C LEU A 65 20.03 -2.76 -8.41
N LEU A 66 20.77 -3.77 -8.86
CA LEU A 66 21.26 -4.83 -8.00
C LEU A 66 22.52 -4.39 -7.26
N ARG A 67 22.63 -4.80 -6.00
CA ARG A 67 23.85 -4.54 -5.21
C ARG A 67 25.01 -5.35 -5.79
N LYS A 68 26.12 -4.66 -6.07
CA LYS A 68 27.33 -5.24 -6.69
C LYS A 68 27.92 -6.42 -5.91
N ALA A 69 27.99 -6.34 -4.58
CA ALA A 69 28.62 -7.39 -3.77
C ALA A 69 27.87 -8.74 -3.79
N PRO A 70 26.54 -8.80 -3.57
CA PRO A 70 25.76 -10.02 -3.76
C PRO A 70 25.84 -10.58 -5.19
N PHE A 71 25.74 -9.72 -6.22
CA PHE A 71 25.84 -10.15 -7.61
C PHE A 71 27.21 -10.78 -7.93
N CYS A 72 28.29 -10.17 -7.44
CA CYS A 72 29.64 -10.71 -7.59
C CYS A 72 29.80 -12.09 -6.92
N ARG A 73 29.23 -12.28 -5.72
CA ARG A 73 29.25 -13.59 -5.03
C ARG A 73 28.51 -14.65 -5.84
N LEU A 74 27.33 -14.31 -6.36
CA LEU A 74 26.52 -15.20 -7.21
C LEU A 74 27.27 -15.59 -8.49
N ALA A 75 27.86 -14.62 -9.19
CA ALA A 75 28.60 -14.88 -10.43
C ALA A 75 29.79 -15.83 -10.19
N ARG A 76 30.52 -15.64 -9.08
CA ARG A 76 31.62 -16.53 -8.69
C ARG A 76 31.13 -17.91 -8.31
N GLU A 77 30.06 -18.03 -7.53
CA GLU A 77 29.47 -19.33 -7.16
C GLU A 77 29.05 -20.14 -8.39
N ILE A 78 28.41 -19.49 -9.38
CA ILE A 78 28.03 -20.13 -10.63
C ILE A 78 29.27 -20.56 -11.42
N CYS A 79 30.28 -19.70 -11.51
CA CYS A 79 31.53 -20.00 -12.20
C CYS A 79 32.21 -21.26 -11.65
N VAL A 80 32.29 -21.40 -10.32
CA VAL A 80 32.90 -22.57 -9.66
C VAL A 80 32.22 -23.89 -10.06
N LYS A 81 30.91 -23.89 -10.34
CA LYS A 81 30.16 -25.08 -10.78
C LYS A 81 30.65 -25.58 -12.15
N PHE A 82 31.17 -24.70 -13.00
CA PHE A 82 31.68 -25.06 -14.33
C PHE A 82 33.18 -25.34 -14.34
N THR A 83 33.94 -24.72 -13.43
CA THR A 83 35.40 -24.83 -13.41
C THR A 83 35.93 -25.96 -12.51
N ARG A 84 35.09 -26.93 -12.13
CA ARG A 84 35.49 -28.11 -11.32
C ARG A 84 36.27 -27.75 -10.04
N GLY A 85 35.92 -26.64 -9.39
CA GLY A 85 36.56 -26.18 -8.16
C GLY A 85 37.80 -25.29 -8.33
N VAL A 86 38.14 -24.86 -9.56
CA VAL A 86 39.19 -23.86 -9.77
C VAL A 86 38.62 -22.45 -9.65
N ASP A 87 39.20 -21.65 -8.76
CA ASP A 87 38.83 -20.26 -8.55
C ASP A 87 39.46 -19.34 -9.60
N PHE A 88 38.64 -18.77 -10.48
CA PHE A 88 39.10 -17.75 -11.43
C PHE A 88 39.15 -16.35 -10.81
N SER A 89 40.18 -15.60 -11.21
CA SER A 89 40.27 -14.17 -10.96
C SER A 89 39.38 -13.42 -11.95
N TRP A 90 38.53 -12.53 -11.43
CA TRP A 90 37.62 -11.71 -12.24
C TRP A 90 38.11 -10.28 -12.33
N GLN A 91 38.10 -9.73 -13.55
CA GLN A 91 38.28 -8.31 -13.75
C GLN A 91 37.04 -7.54 -13.25
N ALA A 92 37.25 -6.35 -12.68
CA ALA A 92 36.15 -5.52 -12.21
C ALA A 92 35.19 -5.13 -13.36
N HIS A 93 35.72 -4.79 -14.53
CA HIS A 93 34.93 -4.44 -15.72
C HIS A 93 34.10 -5.61 -16.25
N ALA A 94 34.61 -6.85 -16.20
CA ALA A 94 33.87 -8.03 -16.62
C ALA A 94 32.62 -8.26 -15.75
N LEU A 95 32.74 -8.08 -14.43
CA LEU A 95 31.61 -8.20 -13.51
C LEU A 95 30.57 -7.09 -13.72
N LEU A 96 31.02 -5.87 -14.05
CA LEU A 96 30.12 -4.76 -14.38
C LEU A 96 29.36 -5.02 -15.68
N ALA A 97 30.05 -5.45 -16.74
CA ALA A 97 29.43 -5.79 -18.01
C ALA A 97 28.40 -6.93 -17.87
N LEU A 98 28.73 -7.96 -17.08
CA LEU A 98 27.80 -9.05 -16.78
C LEU A 98 26.56 -8.54 -16.04
N GLN A 99 26.73 -7.62 -15.09
CA GLN A 99 25.62 -7.04 -14.34
C GLN A 99 24.73 -6.16 -15.23
N GLU A 100 25.33 -5.32 -16.08
CA GLU A 100 24.60 -4.49 -17.03
C GLU A 100 23.74 -5.33 -17.98
N ALA A 101 24.33 -6.38 -18.57
CA ALA A 101 23.60 -7.28 -19.46
C ALA A 101 22.46 -8.02 -18.73
N ALA A 102 22.72 -8.52 -17.52
CA ALA A 102 21.71 -9.25 -16.74
C ALA A 102 20.54 -8.35 -16.32
N GLU A 103 20.80 -7.13 -15.86
CA GLU A 103 19.74 -6.19 -15.49
C GLU A 103 18.94 -5.73 -16.71
N ALA A 104 19.61 -5.41 -17.83
CA ALA A 104 18.93 -5.05 -19.07
C ALA A 104 18.02 -6.19 -19.54
N PHE A 105 18.50 -7.44 -19.51
CA PHE A 105 17.69 -8.61 -19.87
C PHE A 105 16.44 -8.75 -18.99
N LEU A 106 16.59 -8.64 -17.67
CA LEU A 106 15.48 -8.78 -16.74
C LEU A 106 14.44 -7.66 -16.90
N VAL A 107 14.87 -6.42 -17.13
CA VAL A 107 13.96 -5.29 -17.38
C VAL A 107 13.10 -5.57 -18.62
N HIS A 108 13.71 -5.93 -19.76
CA HIS A 108 12.97 -6.23 -20.98
C HIS A 108 12.04 -7.45 -20.81
N LEU A 109 12.48 -8.49 -20.09
CA LEU A 109 11.64 -9.65 -19.82
C LEU A 109 10.41 -9.28 -18.97
N PHE A 110 10.56 -8.38 -18.00
CA PHE A 110 9.44 -7.91 -17.18
C PHE A 110 8.49 -7.00 -17.96
N GLU A 111 8.98 -6.20 -18.91
CA GLU A 111 8.13 -5.41 -19.80
C GLU A 111 7.20 -6.32 -20.63
N ASP A 112 7.75 -7.35 -21.26
CA ASP A 112 6.97 -8.32 -22.04
C ASP A 112 5.99 -9.12 -21.18
N ALA A 113 6.43 -9.61 -20.03
CA ALA A 113 5.57 -10.33 -19.10
C ALA A 113 4.44 -9.43 -18.56
N TYR A 114 4.69 -8.13 -18.44
CA TYR A 114 3.67 -7.18 -18.03
C TYR A 114 2.63 -6.94 -19.13
N LEU A 115 3.02 -6.91 -20.41
CA LEU A 115 2.07 -6.88 -21.53
C LEU A 115 1.12 -8.08 -21.51
N LEU A 116 1.62 -9.27 -21.19
CA LEU A 116 0.79 -10.47 -21.03
C LEU A 116 -0.16 -10.38 -19.83
N SER A 117 0.29 -9.75 -18.74
CA SER A 117 -0.55 -9.50 -17.57
C SER A 117 -1.71 -8.57 -17.90
N LEU A 118 -1.44 -7.51 -18.67
CA LEU A 118 -2.45 -6.57 -19.18
C LEU A 118 -3.40 -7.22 -20.17
N HIS A 119 -2.88 -8.08 -21.06
CA HIS A 119 -3.70 -8.86 -22.00
C HIS A 119 -4.73 -9.74 -21.27
N ALA A 120 -4.37 -10.27 -20.10
CA ALA A 120 -5.27 -11.03 -19.24
C ALA A 120 -6.17 -10.16 -18.32
N GLY A 121 -6.24 -8.83 -18.53
CA GLY A 121 -7.07 -7.90 -17.76
C GLY A 121 -6.58 -7.64 -16.33
N ARG A 122 -5.34 -8.01 -15.99
CA ARG A 122 -4.75 -7.85 -14.66
C ARG A 122 -3.71 -6.72 -14.64
N VAL A 123 -3.53 -6.11 -13.46
CA VAL A 123 -2.44 -5.14 -13.20
C VAL A 123 -1.29 -5.80 -12.43
N THR A 124 -1.55 -6.92 -11.76
CA THR A 124 -0.53 -7.66 -11.02
C THR A 124 0.11 -8.70 -11.94
N LEU A 125 1.44 -8.70 -11.98
CA LEU A 125 2.26 -9.68 -12.70
C LEU A 125 2.34 -10.99 -11.91
N PHE A 126 2.17 -12.12 -12.59
CA PHE A 126 2.24 -13.45 -12.00
C PHE A 126 3.33 -14.30 -12.65
N PRO A 127 3.82 -15.37 -11.97
CA PRO A 127 4.85 -16.25 -12.53
C PRO A 127 4.50 -16.85 -13.89
N LYS A 128 3.22 -17.15 -14.13
CA LYS A 128 2.72 -17.67 -15.42
C LYS A 128 2.94 -16.70 -16.59
N ASP A 129 2.94 -15.39 -16.32
CA ASP A 129 3.13 -14.36 -17.34
C ASP A 129 4.61 -14.33 -17.77
N VAL A 130 5.54 -14.46 -16.81
CA VAL A 130 6.98 -14.56 -17.09
C VAL A 130 7.32 -15.86 -17.82
N GLN A 131 6.75 -16.98 -17.37
CA GLN A 131 6.95 -18.28 -18.04
C GLN A 131 6.46 -18.25 -19.49
N LEU A 132 5.30 -17.62 -19.73
CA LEU A 132 4.76 -17.46 -21.07
C LEU A 132 5.63 -16.51 -21.92
N ALA A 133 6.11 -15.39 -21.37
CA ALA A 133 7.01 -14.48 -22.07
C ALA A 133 8.29 -15.20 -22.53
N ARG A 134 8.94 -15.97 -21.63
CA ARG A 134 10.11 -16.79 -21.97
C ARG A 134 9.80 -17.83 -23.06
N ARG A 135 8.62 -18.44 -23.01
CA ARG A 135 8.20 -19.42 -24.01
C ARG A 135 8.00 -18.80 -25.40
N ILE A 136 7.42 -17.60 -25.46
CA ILE A 136 7.16 -16.89 -26.72
C ILE A 136 8.46 -16.36 -27.34
N ARG A 137 9.38 -15.85 -26.52
CA ARG A 137 10.74 -15.43 -26.95
C ARG A 137 11.58 -16.57 -27.54
N GLY A 138 11.17 -17.82 -27.36
CA GLY A 138 11.86 -18.97 -27.92
C GLY A 138 13.13 -19.34 -27.15
N ILE A 139 13.97 -20.18 -27.77
CA ILE A 139 15.14 -20.79 -27.13
C ILE A 139 16.27 -19.77 -26.99
N GLU A 140 16.46 -18.90 -27.99
CA GLU A 140 17.60 -17.97 -28.07
C GLU A 140 17.51 -16.82 -27.07
N GLU A 141 16.33 -16.21 -26.89
CA GLU A 141 16.15 -15.08 -25.98
C GLU A 141 15.42 -15.44 -24.68
N GLY A 142 14.77 -16.60 -24.62
CA GLY A 142 13.90 -16.97 -23.50
C GLY A 142 14.53 -17.94 -22.50
N LEU A 143 15.33 -18.90 -22.97
CA LEU A 143 15.80 -19.99 -22.12
C LEU A 143 17.18 -19.74 -21.48
N GLY A 144 18.03 -18.95 -22.13
CA GLY A 144 19.38 -18.66 -21.63
C GLY A 144 20.33 -19.85 -21.80
#